data_AF-A0A5X9XH63-F1
#
_entry.id   AF-A0A5X9XH63-F1
#
_cell.length_a   1.000
_cell.length_b   1.000
_cell.length_c   1.000
_cell.angle_alpha   90.00
_cell.angle_beta   90.00
_cell.angle_gamma   90.00
#
_symmetry.space_group_name_H-M   'P 1'
#
loop_
_entity.id
_entity.type
_entity.pdbx_description
1 polymer ?
#
loop_
_entity_poly.entity_id
_entity_poly.type
_entity_poly.pdbx_seq_one_letter_code
_entity_poly.pdbx_strand_id
1 'polypeptide(L)'
;MAVFRQCEIREKYLAIYKESFDEVITYLEKAGALEPGALRLTTIDDNAIRAWKSQWKGRSRKHAHGAWDWQNLVSKRARSCKRFDVAVWGEDVLCGLSVGKLTRGKKTVRMDYLEACPTAHPLEKRITMIVVAVALSVAKKVGAQHVAIFNPIKDKEEKVLKHYQSYGFTQRMLYGRFLKNVLYKEVV
;
A
#
# COMPACT_ATOMS: atom_id res chain seq x y z
N MET A 1 12.37 -24.17 -16.89
CA MET A 1 13.16 -23.49 -15.82
C MET A 1 12.69 -22.07 -15.45
N ALA A 2 11.76 -21.41 -16.17
CA ALA A 2 11.33 -20.04 -15.84
C ALA A 2 10.25 -19.94 -14.74
N VAL A 3 9.36 -20.93 -14.63
CA VAL A 3 8.23 -20.91 -13.68
C VAL A 3 8.69 -21.12 -12.23
N PHE A 4 9.59 -22.07 -11.99
CA PHE A 4 10.15 -22.35 -10.66
C PHE A 4 10.83 -21.13 -10.03
N ARG A 5 11.67 -20.43 -10.80
CA ARG A 5 12.34 -19.19 -10.35
C ARG A 5 11.36 -18.04 -10.07
N GLN A 6 10.19 -18.04 -10.71
CA GLN A 6 9.15 -17.02 -10.51
C GLN A 6 8.40 -17.22 -9.18
N CYS A 7 8.21 -18.47 -8.76
CA CYS A 7 7.59 -18.82 -7.48
C CYS A 7 8.50 -18.45 -6.30
N GLU A 8 9.78 -18.87 -6.35
CA GLU A 8 10.77 -18.61 -5.28
C GLU A 8 10.98 -17.11 -5.00
N ILE A 9 11.05 -16.27 -6.04
CA ILE A 9 11.19 -14.82 -5.85
C ILE A 9 9.95 -14.26 -5.15
N ARG A 10 8.74 -14.71 -5.53
CA ARG A 10 7.51 -14.23 -4.89
C ARG A 10 7.47 -14.67 -3.43
N GLU A 11 7.79 -15.92 -3.12
CA GLU A 11 7.85 -16.46 -1.76
C GLU A 11 8.80 -15.66 -0.87
N LYS A 12 10.02 -15.37 -1.37
CA LYS A 12 10.98 -14.52 -0.66
C LYS A 12 10.40 -13.16 -0.30
N TYR A 13 9.76 -12.48 -1.26
CA TYR A 13 9.19 -11.15 -1.00
C TYR A 13 7.93 -11.22 -0.13
N LEU A 14 7.14 -12.29 -0.23
CA LEU A 14 6.00 -12.52 0.65
C LEU A 14 6.43 -12.67 2.11
N ALA A 15 7.54 -13.40 2.38
CA ALA A 15 8.09 -13.50 3.73
C ALA A 15 8.46 -12.12 4.28
N ILE A 16 9.19 -11.31 3.51
CA ILE A 16 9.56 -9.94 3.88
C ILE A 16 8.32 -9.08 4.18
N TYR A 17 7.26 -9.20 3.36
CA TYR A 17 6.05 -8.42 3.60
C TYR A 17 5.31 -8.85 4.86
N LYS A 18 5.19 -10.17 5.11
CA LYS A 18 4.56 -10.69 6.32
C LYS A 18 5.32 -10.24 7.58
N GLU A 19 6.65 -10.34 7.57
CA GLU A 19 7.46 -9.81 8.67
C GLU A 19 7.26 -8.30 8.87
N SER A 20 7.18 -7.52 7.79
CA SER A 20 6.88 -6.08 7.89
C SER A 20 5.45 -5.80 8.37
N PHE A 21 4.49 -6.66 8.07
CA PHE A 21 3.13 -6.54 8.59
C PHE A 21 3.14 -6.73 10.11
N ASP A 22 3.78 -7.80 10.60
CA ASP A 22 3.87 -8.11 12.03
C ASP A 22 4.64 -7.03 12.80
N GLU A 23 5.73 -6.52 12.23
CA GLU A 23 6.53 -5.43 12.80
C GLU A 23 5.70 -4.14 12.94
N VAL A 24 4.91 -3.79 11.93
CA VAL A 24 4.06 -2.58 11.97
C VAL A 24 2.90 -2.74 12.95
N ILE A 25 2.24 -3.90 12.98
CA ILE A 25 1.18 -4.18 13.96
C ILE A 25 1.76 -4.02 15.38
N THR A 26 2.85 -4.72 15.67
CA THR A 26 3.52 -4.66 16.98
C THR A 26 3.93 -3.23 17.35
N TYR A 27 4.48 -2.47 16.41
CA TYR A 27 4.87 -1.09 16.63
C TYR A 27 3.67 -0.20 17.00
N LEU A 28 2.57 -0.30 16.25
CA LEU A 28 1.38 0.52 16.47
C LEU A 28 0.67 0.17 17.79
N GLU A 29 0.64 -1.11 18.17
CA GLU A 29 0.10 -1.56 19.45
C GLU A 29 0.96 -1.06 20.62
N LYS A 30 2.29 -1.23 20.56
CA LYS A 30 3.21 -0.76 21.61
C LYS A 30 3.20 0.76 21.78
N ALA A 31 2.97 1.50 20.69
CA ALA A 31 2.84 2.96 20.73
C ALA A 31 1.49 3.43 21.30
N GLY A 32 0.56 2.52 21.64
CA GLY A 32 -0.80 2.86 22.05
C GLY A 32 -1.62 3.52 20.94
N ALA A 33 -1.19 3.37 19.68
CA ALA A 33 -1.86 3.99 18.54
C ALA A 33 -3.12 3.21 18.14
N LEU A 34 -3.16 1.91 18.42
CA LEU A 34 -4.25 0.97 18.18
C LEU A 34 -4.32 -0.05 19.33
N GLU A 35 -5.51 -0.50 19.66
CA GLU A 35 -5.71 -1.59 20.62
C GLU A 35 -5.13 -2.91 20.09
N PRO A 36 -4.60 -3.79 20.97
CA PRO A 36 -4.14 -5.11 20.56
C PRO A 36 -5.19 -5.89 19.78
N GLY A 37 -4.80 -6.43 18.62
CA GLY A 37 -5.69 -7.21 17.75
C GLY A 37 -6.68 -6.37 16.92
N ALA A 38 -6.74 -5.05 17.08
CA ALA A 38 -7.61 -4.18 16.28
C ALA A 38 -7.16 -4.05 14.82
N LEU A 39 -5.90 -4.40 14.52
CA LEU A 39 -5.33 -4.33 13.18
C LEU A 39 -4.88 -5.71 12.71
N ARG A 40 -5.34 -6.10 11.52
CA ARG A 40 -4.78 -7.23 10.78
C ARG A 40 -4.33 -6.77 9.40
N LEU A 41 -3.16 -7.24 8.99
CA LEU A 41 -2.55 -6.91 7.69
C LEU A 41 -2.33 -8.20 6.91
N THR A 42 -2.75 -8.21 5.64
CA THR A 42 -2.53 -9.34 4.74
C THR A 42 -2.07 -8.85 3.38
N THR A 43 -1.63 -9.75 2.51
CA THR A 43 -1.58 -9.43 1.08
C THR A 43 -2.99 -9.33 0.51
N ILE A 44 -3.13 -8.79 -0.70
CA ILE A 44 -4.43 -8.78 -1.39
C ILE A 44 -4.63 -10.16 -2.03
N ASP A 45 -5.25 -11.05 -1.27
CA ASP A 45 -5.64 -12.42 -1.65
C ASP A 45 -7.12 -12.51 -2.03
N ASP A 46 -7.62 -13.73 -2.27
CA ASP A 46 -9.02 -13.94 -2.64
C ASP A 46 -10.01 -13.52 -1.54
N ASN A 47 -9.61 -13.59 -0.27
CA ASN A 47 -10.43 -13.10 0.85
C ASN A 47 -10.57 -11.57 0.79
N ALA A 48 -9.46 -10.85 0.58
CA ALA A 48 -9.48 -9.41 0.40
C ALA A 48 -10.32 -8.99 -0.82
N ILE A 49 -10.22 -9.72 -1.93
CA ILE A 49 -11.03 -9.45 -3.13
C ILE A 49 -12.52 -9.73 -2.89
N ARG A 50 -12.88 -10.81 -2.17
CA ARG A 50 -14.27 -11.09 -1.79
C ARG A 50 -14.84 -10.01 -0.85
N ALA A 51 -14.06 -9.57 0.14
CA ALA A 51 -14.45 -8.49 1.03
C ALA A 51 -14.62 -7.17 0.27
N TRP A 52 -13.69 -6.81 -0.62
CA TRP A 52 -13.83 -5.62 -1.47
C TRP A 52 -15.11 -5.66 -2.32
N LYS A 53 -15.41 -6.79 -2.97
CA LYS A 53 -16.62 -6.94 -3.79
C LYS A 53 -17.90 -6.74 -2.99
N SER A 54 -17.96 -7.25 -1.76
CA SER A 54 -19.17 -7.22 -0.92
C SER A 54 -19.32 -5.91 -0.13
N GLN A 55 -18.20 -5.38 0.37
CA GLN A 55 -18.18 -4.25 1.29
C GLN A 55 -17.98 -2.90 0.57
N TRP A 56 -17.23 -2.84 -0.54
CA TRP A 56 -16.83 -1.57 -1.17
C TRP A 56 -17.43 -1.34 -2.55
N LYS A 57 -17.45 -2.38 -3.40
CA LYS A 57 -17.80 -2.24 -4.82
C LYS A 57 -19.21 -1.67 -4.98
N GLY A 58 -19.32 -0.58 -5.74
CA GLY A 58 -20.59 0.15 -5.94
C GLY A 58 -20.98 1.09 -4.78
N ARG A 59 -20.21 1.17 -3.69
CA ARG A 59 -20.51 2.03 -2.53
C ARG A 59 -19.74 3.34 -2.49
N SER A 60 -18.74 3.51 -3.38
CA SER A 60 -18.00 4.77 -3.48
C SER A 60 -18.86 5.86 -4.13
N ARG A 61 -19.03 6.97 -3.43
CA ARG A 61 -19.72 8.17 -3.93
C ARG A 61 -18.87 8.99 -4.91
N LYS A 62 -17.57 8.69 -5.04
CA LYS A 62 -16.61 9.47 -5.85
C LYS A 62 -15.97 8.59 -6.93
N HIS A 63 -16.64 8.46 -8.07
CA HIS A 63 -16.08 7.74 -9.23
C HIS A 63 -14.84 8.42 -9.84
N ALA A 64 -14.68 9.73 -9.70
CA ALA A 64 -13.58 10.45 -10.36
C ALA A 64 -12.19 10.11 -9.78
N HIS A 65 -12.12 9.71 -8.51
CA HIS A 65 -10.89 9.67 -7.71
C HIS A 65 -10.80 8.44 -6.78
N GLY A 66 -11.53 7.37 -7.08
CA GLY A 66 -11.59 6.13 -6.32
C GLY A 66 -12.41 5.07 -7.08
N ALA A 67 -12.92 4.06 -6.38
CA ALA A 67 -13.70 2.95 -6.95
C ALA A 67 -12.94 2.10 -7.97
N TRP A 68 -11.63 1.90 -7.76
CA TRP A 68 -10.83 1.09 -8.66
C TRP A 68 -11.32 -0.36 -8.70
N ASP A 69 -11.19 -0.99 -9.86
CA ASP A 69 -11.38 -2.43 -9.98
C ASP A 69 -10.16 -3.16 -9.39
N TRP A 70 -10.19 -3.40 -8.08
CA TRP A 70 -9.10 -4.03 -7.35
C TRP A 70 -8.81 -5.45 -7.84
N GLN A 71 -9.83 -6.20 -8.26
CA GLN A 71 -9.61 -7.53 -8.85
C GLN A 71 -8.77 -7.43 -10.12
N ASN A 72 -9.10 -6.50 -11.02
CA ASN A 72 -8.34 -6.27 -12.25
C ASN A 72 -6.93 -5.70 -11.98
N LEU A 73 -6.79 -4.79 -11.01
CA LEU A 73 -5.48 -4.23 -10.63
C LEU A 73 -4.52 -5.29 -10.10
N VAL A 74 -5.02 -6.20 -9.26
CA VAL A 74 -4.23 -7.28 -8.67
C VAL A 74 -3.90 -8.35 -9.73
N SER A 75 -4.88 -8.74 -10.56
CA SER A 75 -4.69 -9.77 -11.59
C SER A 75 -3.64 -9.35 -12.64
N LYS A 76 -3.68 -8.10 -13.10
CA LYS A 76 -2.67 -7.52 -14.03
C LYS A 76 -1.25 -7.56 -13.46
N ARG A 77 -1.11 -7.66 -12.14
CA ARG A 77 0.19 -7.68 -11.44
C ARG A 77 0.53 -9.07 -10.88
N ALA A 78 -0.27 -10.10 -11.13
CA ALA A 78 -0.07 -11.44 -10.57
C ALA A 78 1.29 -12.05 -10.93
N ARG A 79 1.80 -11.77 -12.15
CA ARG A 79 3.11 -12.24 -12.61
C ARG A 79 4.30 -11.45 -12.02
N SER A 80 4.04 -10.36 -11.31
CA SER A 80 5.09 -9.53 -10.71
C SER A 80 5.48 -10.08 -9.33
N CYS A 81 6.56 -10.86 -9.27
CA CYS A 81 7.03 -11.49 -8.03
C CYS A 81 7.33 -10.47 -6.92
N LYS A 82 7.73 -9.25 -7.29
CA LYS A 82 8.06 -8.14 -6.39
C LYS A 82 6.94 -7.12 -6.26
N ARG A 83 5.70 -7.49 -6.64
CA ARG A 83 4.52 -6.67 -6.37
C ARG A 83 4.46 -6.41 -4.87
N PHE A 84 4.31 -5.15 -4.51
CA PHE A 84 3.98 -4.76 -3.15
C PHE A 84 2.47 -4.66 -3.06
N ASP A 85 1.85 -5.33 -2.10
CA ASP A 85 0.41 -5.31 -1.92
C ASP A 85 0.05 -5.55 -0.45
N VAL A 86 -0.89 -4.74 0.05
CA VAL A 86 -1.38 -4.84 1.43
C VAL A 86 -2.89 -4.62 1.45
N ALA A 87 -3.57 -5.47 2.20
CA ALA A 87 -4.95 -5.31 2.64
C ALA A 87 -4.93 -5.02 4.15
N VAL A 88 -5.61 -3.94 4.52
CA VAL A 88 -5.70 -3.43 5.89
C VAL A 88 -7.07 -3.77 6.43
N TRP A 89 -7.11 -4.50 7.53
CA TRP A 89 -8.33 -4.97 8.16
C TRP A 89 -8.43 -4.39 9.58
N GLY A 90 -9.61 -3.87 9.91
CA GLY A 90 -9.99 -3.57 11.28
C GLY A 90 -10.98 -4.64 11.68
N GLU A 91 -10.59 -5.53 12.60
CA GLU A 91 -11.32 -6.76 12.87
C GLU A 91 -11.57 -7.55 11.56
N ASP A 92 -12.84 -7.80 11.21
CA ASP A 92 -13.26 -8.48 9.98
C ASP A 92 -13.66 -7.52 8.83
N VAL A 93 -13.52 -6.21 9.04
CA VAL A 93 -13.85 -5.18 8.05
C VAL A 93 -12.62 -4.84 7.22
N LEU A 94 -12.75 -4.94 5.89
CA LEU A 94 -11.71 -4.48 4.98
C LEU A 94 -11.72 -2.95 4.99
N CYS A 95 -10.67 -2.37 5.55
CA CYS A 95 -10.56 -0.94 5.83
C CYS A 95 -9.70 -0.20 4.80
N GLY A 96 -8.74 -0.88 4.16
CA GLY A 96 -7.82 -0.26 3.21
C GLY A 96 -7.19 -1.25 2.25
N LEU A 97 -6.84 -0.78 1.05
CA LEU A 97 -6.11 -1.55 0.05
C LEU A 97 -5.00 -0.69 -0.56
N SER A 98 -3.85 -1.31 -0.79
CA SER A 98 -2.76 -0.68 -1.53
C SER A 98 -2.02 -1.69 -2.39
N VAL A 99 -1.70 -1.29 -3.63
CA VAL A 99 -0.89 -2.10 -4.56
C VAL A 99 0.15 -1.24 -5.25
N GLY A 100 1.29 -1.84 -5.50
CA GLY A 100 2.48 -1.16 -5.97
C GLY A 100 3.54 -2.16 -6.43
N LYS A 101 4.81 -1.78 -6.31
CA LYS A 101 5.95 -2.63 -6.66
C LYS A 101 7.24 -2.13 -6.03
N LEU A 102 8.22 -3.02 -5.93
CA LEU A 102 9.61 -2.60 -5.81
C LEU A 102 10.17 -2.23 -7.18
N THR A 103 10.85 -1.08 -7.27
CA THR A 103 11.51 -0.65 -8.52
C THR A 103 12.75 -1.51 -8.83
N ARG A 104 13.17 -1.50 -10.10
CA ARG A 104 14.42 -2.17 -10.53
C ARG A 104 15.60 -1.57 -9.75
N GLY A 105 16.52 -2.43 -9.31
CA GLY A 105 17.63 -2.04 -8.44
C GLY A 105 17.26 -1.84 -6.97
N LYS A 106 16.01 -2.18 -6.56
CA LYS A 106 15.50 -2.09 -5.18
C LYS A 106 15.57 -0.69 -4.55
N LYS A 107 15.71 0.38 -5.35
CA LYS A 107 15.89 1.73 -4.79
C LYS A 107 14.64 2.33 -4.15
N THR A 108 13.46 1.81 -4.51
CA THR A 108 12.18 2.39 -4.07
C THR A 108 11.09 1.34 -3.87
N VAL A 109 10.39 1.42 -2.73
CA VAL A 109 9.08 0.78 -2.54
C VAL A 109 8.01 1.76 -3.00
N ARG A 110 7.35 1.43 -4.10
CA ARG A 110 6.40 2.32 -4.78
C ARG A 110 4.97 1.85 -4.53
N MET A 111 4.12 2.77 -4.09
CA MET A 111 2.66 2.61 -4.01
C MET A 111 2.01 3.27 -5.23
N ASP A 112 1.25 2.48 -6.00
CA ASP A 112 0.56 2.94 -7.20
C ASP A 112 -0.90 3.30 -6.95
N TYR A 113 -1.54 2.53 -6.08
CA TYR A 113 -2.92 2.73 -5.66
C TYR A 113 -2.98 2.57 -4.16
N LEU A 114 -3.71 3.46 -3.52
CA LEU A 114 -3.99 3.46 -2.08
C LEU A 114 -5.41 3.99 -1.90
N GLU A 115 -6.32 3.16 -1.41
CA GLU A 115 -7.71 3.50 -1.16
C GLU A 115 -8.11 3.05 0.25
N ALA A 116 -8.81 3.93 0.96
CA ALA A 116 -9.53 3.58 2.18
C ALA A 116 -10.95 3.12 1.82
N CYS A 117 -11.55 2.29 2.67
CA CYS A 117 -12.94 1.86 2.51
C CYS A 117 -13.85 3.09 2.34
N PRO A 118 -14.73 3.13 1.32
CA PRO A 118 -15.57 4.30 1.04
C PRO A 118 -16.73 4.47 2.03
N THR A 119 -16.92 3.53 2.95
CA THR A 119 -17.95 3.53 3.99
C THR A 119 -17.31 3.48 5.36
N ALA A 120 -18.04 3.90 6.40
CA ALA A 120 -17.55 3.89 7.79
C ALA A 120 -16.91 2.54 8.17
N HIS A 121 -15.76 2.59 8.83
CA HIS A 121 -14.99 1.41 9.21
C HIS A 121 -14.13 1.66 10.48
N PRO A 122 -13.61 0.63 11.17
CA PRO A 122 -12.91 0.81 12.45
C PRO A 122 -11.59 1.63 12.39
N LEU A 123 -10.95 1.69 11.21
CA LEU A 123 -9.63 2.32 11.02
C LEU A 123 -9.70 3.66 10.26
N GLU A 124 -10.79 4.39 10.40
CA GLU A 124 -11.01 5.69 9.74
C GLU A 124 -9.82 6.63 9.95
N LYS A 125 -9.43 7.32 8.86
CA LYS A 125 -8.29 8.27 8.80
C LYS A 125 -6.90 7.66 9.09
N ARG A 126 -6.78 6.35 9.34
CA ARG A 126 -5.50 5.69 9.67
C ARG A 126 -4.87 4.91 8.52
N ILE A 127 -5.59 4.71 7.42
CA ILE A 127 -5.16 3.85 6.30
C ILE A 127 -3.83 4.30 5.69
N THR A 128 -3.68 5.59 5.39
CA THR A 128 -2.42 6.09 4.81
C THR A 128 -1.25 5.91 5.76
N MET A 129 -1.41 6.24 7.05
CA MET A 129 -0.39 6.03 8.07
C MET A 129 0.08 4.57 8.10
N ILE A 130 -0.86 3.62 8.17
CA ILE A 130 -0.58 2.19 8.26
C ILE A 130 0.17 1.72 7.00
N VAL A 131 -0.34 2.03 5.81
CA VAL A 131 0.28 1.58 4.55
C VAL A 131 1.67 2.20 4.36
N VAL A 132 1.86 3.47 4.75
CA VAL A 132 3.18 4.12 4.71
C VAL A 132 4.15 3.47 5.68
N ALA A 133 3.72 3.13 6.90
CA ALA A 133 4.55 2.39 7.86
C ALA A 133 4.98 1.03 7.30
N VAL A 134 4.06 0.29 6.68
CA VAL A 134 4.36 -0.98 6.00
C VAL A 134 5.37 -0.77 4.88
N ALA A 135 5.16 0.23 4.01
CA ALA A 135 6.08 0.51 2.91
C ALA A 135 7.48 0.88 3.41
N LEU A 136 7.59 1.62 4.52
CA LEU A 136 8.86 1.95 5.17
C LEU A 136 9.55 0.74 5.79
N SER A 137 8.82 -0.13 6.51
CA SER A 137 9.39 -1.37 7.07
C SER A 137 9.91 -2.28 5.95
N VAL A 138 9.13 -2.46 4.87
CA VAL A 138 9.57 -3.22 3.69
C VAL A 138 10.80 -2.57 3.07
N ALA A 139 10.82 -1.24 2.93
CA ALA A 139 11.93 -0.52 2.34
C ALA A 139 13.24 -0.74 3.12
N LYS A 140 13.19 -0.70 4.47
CA LYS A 140 14.33 -1.01 5.34
C LYS A 140 14.84 -2.42 5.11
N LYS A 141 13.96 -3.42 5.14
CA LYS A 141 14.35 -4.85 4.97
C LYS A 141 14.96 -5.15 3.60
N VAL A 142 14.57 -4.43 2.55
CA VAL A 142 15.08 -4.66 1.18
C VAL A 142 16.24 -3.76 0.78
N GLY A 143 16.66 -2.84 1.66
CA GLY A 143 17.70 -1.85 1.40
C GLY A 143 17.29 -0.77 0.39
N ALA A 144 16.00 -0.43 0.35
CA ALA A 144 15.52 0.67 -0.49
C ALA A 144 15.80 2.03 0.17
N GLN A 145 16.17 3.01 -0.64
CA GLN A 145 16.46 4.37 -0.20
C GLN A 145 15.19 5.20 -0.01
N HIS A 146 14.14 4.87 -0.75
CA HIS A 146 12.92 5.68 -0.77
C HIS A 146 11.64 4.83 -0.69
N VAL A 147 10.60 5.46 -0.18
CA VAL A 147 9.21 5.08 -0.44
C VAL A 147 8.59 6.14 -1.34
N ALA A 148 7.70 5.74 -2.26
CA ALA A 148 7.10 6.67 -3.21
C ALA A 148 5.60 6.48 -3.42
N ILE A 149 4.88 7.58 -3.57
CA ILE A 149 3.50 7.65 -4.05
C ILE A 149 3.53 8.08 -5.52
N PHE A 150 3.00 7.25 -6.42
CA PHE A 150 2.98 7.55 -7.85
C PHE A 150 1.64 8.10 -8.29
N ASN A 151 1.71 9.15 -9.11
CA ASN A 151 0.56 9.84 -9.69
C ASN A 151 -0.52 10.11 -8.63
N PRO A 152 -0.19 10.81 -7.52
CA PRO A 152 -1.20 11.22 -6.55
C PRO A 152 -2.33 11.94 -7.27
N ILE A 153 -3.56 11.67 -6.81
CA ILE A 153 -4.76 12.28 -7.37
C ILE A 153 -4.63 13.79 -7.24
N LYS A 154 -4.87 14.48 -8.36
CA LYS A 154 -4.93 15.93 -8.40
C LYS A 154 -6.35 16.37 -8.07
N ASP A 155 -6.54 16.89 -6.86
CA ASP A 155 -7.77 17.56 -6.47
C ASP A 155 -7.58 19.08 -6.51
N LYS A 156 -8.67 19.83 -6.76
CA LYS A 156 -8.62 21.29 -6.94
C LYS A 156 -8.06 22.04 -5.73
N GLU A 157 -8.17 21.46 -4.53
CA GLU A 157 -7.75 22.08 -3.26
C GLU A 157 -6.41 21.53 -2.75
N GLU A 158 -5.75 20.66 -3.53
CA GLU A 158 -4.50 19.96 -3.18
C GLU A 158 -4.57 19.19 -1.85
N LYS A 159 -5.76 18.79 -1.40
CA LYS A 159 -5.97 18.05 -0.15
C LYS A 159 -5.20 16.73 -0.15
N VAL A 160 -5.18 16.03 -1.28
CA VAL A 160 -4.46 14.75 -1.40
C VAL A 160 -2.95 14.97 -1.33
N LEU A 161 -2.45 16.03 -1.96
CA LEU A 161 -1.03 16.38 -1.91
C LEU A 161 -0.60 16.73 -0.48
N LYS A 162 -1.34 17.63 0.18
CA LYS A 162 -1.10 18.04 1.58
C LYS A 162 -1.18 16.86 2.54
N HIS A 163 -2.14 15.95 2.31
CA HIS A 163 -2.26 14.71 3.07
C HIS A 163 -1.00 13.86 2.96
N TYR A 164 -0.43 13.67 1.77
CA TYR A 164 0.84 12.93 1.66
C TYR A 164 2.04 13.71 2.22
N GLN A 165 2.05 15.03 2.09
CA GLN A 165 3.11 15.88 2.67
C GLN A 165 3.14 15.80 4.20
N SER A 166 1.99 15.66 4.87
CA SER A 166 1.96 15.47 6.34
C SER A 166 2.62 14.17 6.79
N TYR A 167 2.73 13.16 5.93
CA TYR A 167 3.52 11.95 6.15
C TYR A 167 4.99 12.10 5.74
N GLY A 168 5.45 13.31 5.39
CA GLY A 168 6.82 13.62 5.01
C GLY A 168 7.18 13.23 3.57
N PHE A 169 6.19 13.04 2.70
CA PHE A 169 6.45 12.91 1.26
C PHE A 169 6.70 14.28 0.63
N THR A 170 7.68 14.35 -0.26
CA THR A 170 8.02 15.58 -1.00
C THR A 170 8.07 15.31 -2.49
N GLN A 171 7.65 16.28 -3.30
CA GLN A 171 7.74 16.16 -4.75
C GLN A 171 9.20 16.33 -5.17
N ARG A 172 9.77 15.30 -5.81
CA ARG A 172 11.16 15.30 -6.27
C ARG A 172 11.27 14.62 -7.63
N MET A 173 12.26 15.02 -8.44
CA MET A 173 12.58 14.36 -9.71
C MET A 173 13.84 13.49 -9.56
N LEU A 174 13.70 12.31 -8.92
CA LEU A 174 14.86 11.45 -8.61
C LEU A 174 15.29 10.54 -9.77
N TYR A 175 14.36 10.06 -10.60
CA TYR A 175 14.64 9.01 -11.60
C TYR A 175 14.27 9.41 -13.04
N GLY A 176 14.49 10.68 -13.39
CA GLY A 176 14.42 11.19 -14.76
C GLY A 176 13.04 11.71 -15.21
N ARG A 177 13.04 12.37 -16.37
CA ARG A 177 11.95 13.19 -16.93
C ARG A 177 10.61 12.47 -17.21
N PHE A 178 10.59 11.14 -17.17
CA PHE A 178 9.41 10.33 -17.52
C PHE A 178 8.47 10.09 -16.33
N LEU A 179 8.93 10.35 -15.10
CA LEU A 179 8.13 10.22 -13.88
C LEU A 179 7.77 11.62 -13.36
N LYS A 180 6.80 12.26 -14.03
CA LYS A 180 6.49 13.68 -13.82
C LYS A 180 5.70 13.97 -12.54
N ASN A 181 5.05 12.98 -11.94
CA ASN A 181 4.20 13.17 -10.75
C ASN A 181 4.45 12.07 -9.71
N VAL A 182 5.51 12.21 -8.93
CA VAL A 182 5.87 11.26 -7.88
C VAL A 182 6.27 12.01 -6.62
N LEU A 183 5.76 11.58 -5.48
CA LEU A 183 6.18 12.05 -4.17
C LEU A 183 7.07 10.99 -3.53
N TYR A 184 8.21 11.41 -2.99
CA TYR A 184 9.19 10.54 -2.35
C TYR A 184 9.34 10.87 -0.87
N LYS A 185 9.56 9.83 -0.07
CA LYS A 185 9.96 9.90 1.32
C LYS A 185 11.25 9.09 1.48
N GLU A 186 12.26 9.69 2.12
CA GLU A 186 13.51 9.01 2.45
C GLU A 186 13.26 7.92 3.50
N VAL A 187 13.99 6.82 3.36
CA VAL A 187 14.03 5.75 4.36
C VAL A 187 15.18 6.07 5.32
N VAL A 188 14.83 6.57 6.50
CA VAL A 188 15.77 6.91 7.58
C VAL A 188 15.91 5.76 8.56
#